data_AF-A0A7M2X7R6-F1
#
_entry.id   AF-A0A7M2X7R6-F1
#
_cell.length_a   1.000
_cell.length_b   1.000
_cell.length_c   1.000
_cell.angle_alpha   90.00
_cell.angle_beta   90.00
_cell.angle_gamma   90.00
#
_symmetry.space_group_name_H-M   'P 1'
#
loop_
_entity.id
_entity.type
_entity.pdbx_description
1 polymer ?
#
loop_
_entity_poly.entity_id
_entity_poly.type
_entity_poly.pdbx_seq_one_letter_code
_entity_poly.pdbx_strand_id
1 'polypeptide(L)'
;MNTMIRAALASVPVLLALAGCSPDGGRPTASLPAPASQASTPPVPTPSAAVTRILDRVAADQLLRNSGVTLQWINWNTRGTANARDDAGVIRLTASQASSNGPGRLWLDGRVTEIGADYFVFSGTIRITDTPDAGRRCEATREDWRFAVTQNRPYWRLRTFEWCDELTDYIDIYKPAAGH
;
A
#
# COMPACT_ATOMS: atom_id res chain seq x y z
N MET A 1 -36.60 21.43 -27.77
CA MET A 1 -36.61 22.90 -27.65
C MET A 1 -35.45 23.29 -26.76
N ASN A 2 -34.34 23.77 -27.36
CA ASN A 2 -33.89 25.19 -27.35
C ASN A 2 -32.71 25.31 -26.36
N THR A 3 -31.50 25.81 -26.65
CA THR A 3 -30.84 26.55 -27.76
C THR A 3 -29.33 26.50 -27.42
N MET A 4 -28.38 25.95 -28.19
CA MET A 4 -27.65 26.50 -29.34
C MET A 4 -26.81 27.82 -29.12
N ILE A 5 -25.47 27.68 -29.23
CA ILE A 5 -24.47 28.50 -29.99
C ILE A 5 -23.85 29.77 -29.32
N ARG A 6 -22.49 29.82 -29.26
CA ARG A 6 -21.53 30.74 -29.97
C ARG A 6 -20.14 30.70 -29.28
N ALA A 7 -19.06 30.21 -29.92
CA ALA A 7 -18.19 30.84 -30.95
C ALA A 7 -17.36 32.02 -30.36
N ALA A 8 -16.06 32.26 -30.58
CA ALA A 8 -15.09 31.82 -31.58
C ALA A 8 -13.65 32.32 -31.24
N LEU A 9 -12.60 31.79 -31.91
CA LEU A 9 -11.40 32.46 -32.49
C LEU A 9 -10.42 33.21 -31.53
N ALA A 10 -9.09 33.30 -31.71
CA ALA A 10 -8.19 33.11 -32.85
C ALA A 10 -6.72 32.90 -32.40
N SER A 11 -5.95 32.24 -33.26
CA SER A 11 -4.49 32.11 -33.35
C SER A 11 -3.81 33.39 -33.88
N VAL A 12 -2.55 33.71 -33.52
CA VAL A 12 -1.42 34.09 -34.44
C VAL A 12 -0.06 34.33 -33.68
N PRO A 13 1.11 34.39 -34.35
CA PRO A 13 2.38 33.81 -33.88
C PRO A 13 3.60 34.80 -33.99
N VAL A 14 4.83 34.23 -33.99
CA VAL A 14 6.08 34.68 -34.68
C VAL A 14 7.09 35.60 -33.97
N LEU A 15 8.30 35.01 -33.84
CA LEU A 15 9.71 35.48 -33.86
C LEU A 15 10.08 36.96 -33.65
N LEU A 16 11.15 37.17 -32.86
CA LEU A 16 12.26 38.06 -33.25
C LEU A 16 13.62 37.44 -32.90
N ALA A 17 14.47 37.32 -33.92
CA ALA A 17 15.88 36.99 -33.83
C ALA A 17 16.71 38.28 -33.67
N LEU A 18 17.78 38.24 -32.88
CA LEU A 18 18.85 39.23 -32.92
C LEU A 18 20.18 38.49 -33.11
N ALA A 19 20.79 38.76 -34.25
CA ALA A 19 22.13 38.34 -34.61
C ALA A 19 23.17 39.20 -33.87
N GLY A 20 24.18 38.56 -33.30
CA GLY A 20 25.40 39.20 -32.82
C GLY A 20 26.60 38.56 -33.50
N CYS A 21 27.34 39.35 -34.27
CA CYS A 21 28.65 38.97 -34.82
C CYS A 21 29.73 39.04 -33.74
N SER A 22 30.68 38.11 -33.75
CA SER A 22 32.01 38.32 -33.16
C SER A 22 33.07 37.59 -33.99
N PRO A 23 34.25 38.21 -34.20
CA PRO A 23 35.29 37.72 -35.09
C PRO A 23 36.26 36.74 -34.41
N ASP A 24 36.98 36.04 -35.29
CA ASP A 24 38.19 35.22 -35.14
C ASP A 24 39.03 35.37 -33.86
N GLY A 25 39.51 34.23 -33.37
CA GLY A 25 40.68 34.23 -32.49
C GLY A 25 40.99 32.89 -31.84
N GLY A 26 41.92 32.13 -32.44
CA GLY A 26 42.86 31.29 -31.70
C GLY A 26 42.40 29.88 -31.34
N ARG A 27 42.97 28.89 -32.03
CA ARG A 27 43.18 27.55 -31.46
C ARG A 27 44.33 27.61 -30.45
N PRO A 28 44.10 27.16 -29.21
CA PRO A 28 45.09 26.39 -28.50
C PRO A 28 44.61 24.94 -28.35
N THR A 29 45.45 24.01 -28.82
CA THR A 29 45.39 22.58 -28.49
C THR A 29 45.44 22.40 -26.98
N ALA A 30 44.29 22.22 -26.36
CA ALA A 30 44.16 21.76 -24.98
C ALA A 30 43.87 20.25 -25.00
N SER A 31 44.86 19.46 -24.63
CA SER A 31 44.70 18.04 -24.35
C SER A 31 43.66 17.85 -23.25
N LEU A 32 42.56 17.18 -23.57
CA LEU A 32 41.52 16.82 -22.59
C LEU A 32 42.11 15.84 -21.57
N PRO A 33 41.97 16.08 -20.26
CA PRO A 33 42.25 15.07 -19.26
C PRO A 33 41.22 13.92 -19.38
N ALA A 34 41.71 12.69 -19.19
CA ALA A 34 40.92 11.46 -19.21
C ALA A 34 39.71 11.53 -18.25
N PRO A 35 38.58 10.86 -18.56
CA PRO A 35 37.44 10.83 -17.67
C PRO A 35 37.84 10.18 -16.34
N ALA A 36 37.60 10.91 -15.25
CA ALA A 36 37.73 10.37 -13.90
C ALA A 36 36.81 9.14 -13.77
N SER A 37 37.43 8.00 -13.46
CA SER A 37 36.75 6.76 -13.12
C SER A 37 35.77 7.05 -11.97
N GLN A 38 34.47 6.95 -12.24
CA GLN A 38 33.46 6.97 -11.19
C GLN A 38 33.70 5.75 -10.31
N ALA A 39 34.16 5.98 -9.08
CA ALA A 39 34.32 4.94 -8.09
C ALA A 39 32.92 4.36 -7.80
N SER A 40 32.72 3.11 -8.19
CA SER A 40 31.53 2.33 -7.88
C SER A 40 31.34 2.28 -6.38
N THR A 41 30.33 2.98 -5.87
CA THR A 41 29.91 2.82 -4.47
C THR A 41 29.41 1.38 -4.31
N PRO A 42 29.87 0.62 -3.30
CA PRO A 42 29.32 -0.71 -3.04
C PRO A 42 27.82 -0.60 -2.81
N PRO A 43 27.00 -1.53 -3.34
CA PRO A 43 25.58 -1.54 -3.04
C PRO A 43 25.40 -1.68 -1.52
N VAL A 44 24.67 -0.74 -0.92
CA VAL A 44 24.22 -0.87 0.47
C VAL A 44 23.40 -2.17 0.54
N PRO A 45 23.71 -3.12 1.43
CA PRO A 45 22.92 -4.34 1.55
C PRO A 45 21.49 -3.95 1.96
N THR A 46 20.53 -4.25 1.09
CA THR A 46 19.11 -4.21 1.44
C THR A 46 18.93 -5.06 2.70
N PRO A 47 18.32 -4.54 3.78
CA PRO A 47 18.08 -5.35 4.97
C PRO A 47 17.30 -6.61 4.56
N SER A 48 17.91 -7.78 4.75
CA SER A 48 17.21 -9.06 4.62
C SER A 48 16.02 -9.00 5.58
N ALA A 49 14.81 -9.00 5.05
CA ALA A 49 13.62 -8.96 5.88
C ALA A 49 13.67 -10.17 6.81
N ALA A 50 13.63 -9.93 8.11
CA ALA A 50 13.65 -11.02 9.10
C ALA A 50 12.48 -11.98 8.83
N VAL A 51 12.78 -13.28 8.87
CA VAL A 51 11.81 -14.37 8.72
C VAL A 51 10.67 -14.21 9.73
N THR A 52 9.44 -14.56 9.34
CA THR A 52 8.27 -14.51 10.22
C THR A 52 8.44 -15.48 11.38
N ARG A 53 8.24 -15.00 12.62
CA ARG A 53 8.30 -15.82 13.83
C ARG A 53 7.02 -16.65 13.98
N ILE A 54 7.08 -17.94 13.66
CA ILE A 54 5.93 -18.86 13.77
C ILE A 54 5.99 -19.59 15.11
N LEU A 55 5.09 -19.26 16.03
CA LEU A 55 4.91 -19.92 17.33
C LEU A 55 3.80 -20.98 17.29
N ASP A 56 2.84 -20.83 16.38
CA ASP A 56 1.78 -21.80 16.13
C ASP A 56 1.64 -22.07 14.63
N ARG A 57 1.90 -23.32 14.23
CA ARG A 57 1.85 -23.73 12.82
C ARG A 57 0.44 -23.85 12.29
N VAL A 58 -0.53 -24.22 13.12
CA VAL A 58 -1.94 -24.35 12.71
C VAL A 58 -2.51 -22.97 12.38
N ALA A 59 -2.21 -21.96 13.20
CA ALA A 59 -2.60 -20.59 12.94
C ALA A 59 -1.90 -20.03 11.68
N ALA A 60 -0.63 -20.36 11.46
CA ALA A 60 0.09 -19.97 10.25
C ALA A 60 -0.56 -20.55 8.98
N ASP A 61 -0.87 -21.85 8.99
CA ASP A 61 -1.58 -22.52 7.90
C ASP A 61 -2.97 -21.93 7.67
N GLN A 62 -3.69 -21.59 8.74
CA GLN A 62 -4.98 -20.91 8.63
C GLN A 62 -4.85 -19.52 8.00
N LEU A 63 -3.81 -18.75 8.33
CA LEU A 63 -3.61 -17.42 7.75
C LEU A 63 -3.26 -17.51 6.26
N LEU A 64 -2.39 -18.44 5.88
CA LEU A 64 -2.05 -18.73 4.48
C LEU A 64 -3.27 -19.16 3.66
N ARG A 65 -4.24 -19.84 4.29
CA ARG A 65 -5.51 -20.25 3.69
C ARG A 65 -6.70 -19.39 4.12
N ASN A 66 -6.48 -18.13 4.50
CA ASN A 66 -7.56 -17.26 4.96
C ASN A 66 -8.72 -17.18 3.96
N SER A 67 -9.91 -16.80 4.42
CA SER A 67 -11.12 -16.72 3.61
C SER A 67 -11.66 -15.30 3.44
N GLY A 68 -10.76 -14.31 3.42
CA GLY A 68 -11.08 -12.92 3.13
C GLY A 68 -11.03 -11.96 4.32
N VAL A 69 -11.40 -10.70 4.05
CA VAL A 69 -11.35 -9.58 5.01
C VAL A 69 -12.69 -8.85 5.09
N THR A 70 -13.02 -8.25 6.23
CA THR A 70 -14.09 -7.25 6.34
C THR A 70 -13.66 -6.06 7.18
N LEU A 71 -14.15 -4.87 6.81
CA LEU A 71 -14.28 -3.68 7.64
C LEU A 71 -15.75 -3.49 8.01
N GLN A 72 -16.03 -3.29 9.31
CA GLN A 72 -17.39 -3.10 9.84
C GLN A 72 -18.21 -2.08 9.04
N TRP A 73 -17.60 -0.94 8.73
CA TRP A 73 -18.28 0.19 8.09
C TRP A 73 -18.69 -0.08 6.64
N ILE A 74 -18.10 -1.10 6.00
CA ILE A 74 -18.43 -1.48 4.63
C ILE A 74 -19.54 -2.54 4.64
N ASN A 75 -19.25 -3.75 5.12
CA ASN A 75 -20.19 -4.86 5.18
C ASN A 75 -19.56 -6.04 5.94
N TRP A 76 -20.35 -6.73 6.77
CA TRP A 76 -19.97 -7.99 7.42
C TRP A 76 -20.20 -9.24 6.57
N ASN A 77 -21.23 -9.23 5.72
CA ASN A 77 -21.71 -10.39 4.99
C ASN A 77 -21.02 -10.57 3.63
N THR A 78 -20.39 -9.52 3.11
CA THR A 78 -19.66 -9.56 1.85
C THR A 78 -18.20 -9.29 2.11
N ARG A 79 -17.40 -10.35 2.14
CA ARG A 79 -15.96 -10.24 2.38
C ARG A 79 -15.26 -9.68 1.15
N GLY A 80 -14.23 -8.89 1.43
CA GLY A 80 -13.18 -8.59 0.47
C GLY A 80 -12.16 -9.73 0.40
N THR A 81 -11.10 -9.50 -0.35
CA THR A 81 -10.02 -10.48 -0.54
C THR A 81 -8.90 -10.23 0.45
N ALA A 82 -8.37 -11.30 1.03
CA ALA A 82 -7.09 -11.27 1.74
C ALA A 82 -6.20 -12.38 1.16
N ASN A 83 -4.93 -12.06 0.94
CA ASN A 83 -3.95 -12.97 0.39
C ASN A 83 -2.71 -12.96 1.28
N ALA A 84 -2.46 -14.12 1.91
CA ALA A 84 -1.21 -14.36 2.62
C ALA A 84 -0.37 -15.35 1.81
N ARG A 85 0.92 -15.05 1.66
CA ARG A 85 1.86 -15.92 0.94
C ARG A 85 3.19 -15.98 1.67
N ASP A 86 3.80 -17.15 1.68
CA ASP A 86 5.18 -17.33 2.14
C ASP A 86 6.14 -16.89 1.01
N ASP A 87 7.03 -15.97 1.33
CA ASP A 87 8.10 -15.48 0.46
C ASP A 87 9.44 -15.70 1.15
N ALA A 88 10.02 -16.89 0.95
CA ALA A 88 11.29 -17.31 1.56
C ALA A 88 11.32 -17.17 3.09
N GLY A 89 10.24 -17.56 3.76
CA GLY A 89 10.06 -17.49 5.21
C GLY A 89 9.45 -16.17 5.70
N VAL A 90 9.20 -15.20 4.82
CA VAL A 90 8.48 -13.98 5.17
C VAL A 90 7.04 -14.09 4.68
N ILE A 91 6.09 -14.14 5.60
CA ILE A 91 4.67 -14.14 5.24
C ILE A 91 4.27 -12.71 4.86
N ARG A 92 3.97 -12.50 3.57
CA ARG A 92 3.38 -11.26 3.05
C ARG A 92 1.87 -11.32 3.16
N LEU A 93 1.23 -10.22 3.53
CA LEU A 93 -0.22 -10.12 3.62
C LEU A 93 -0.69 -8.86 2.88
N THR A 94 -1.57 -9.06 1.91
CA THR A 94 -2.36 -7.98 1.30
C THR A 94 -3.84 -8.25 1.51
N ALA A 95 -4.63 -7.20 1.66
CA ALA A 95 -6.09 -7.35 1.74
C ALA A 95 -6.81 -6.11 1.19
N SER A 96 -8.00 -6.30 0.65
CA SER A 96 -8.84 -5.20 0.19
C SER A 96 -10.32 -5.55 0.28
N GLN A 97 -11.14 -4.55 0.59
CA GLN A 97 -12.59 -4.64 0.51
C GLN A 97 -13.13 -3.35 -0.11
N ALA A 98 -14.09 -3.48 -1.01
CA ALA A 98 -14.82 -2.35 -1.56
C ALA A 98 -16.30 -2.47 -1.21
N SER A 99 -16.93 -1.35 -0.86
CA SER A 99 -18.37 -1.30 -0.68
C SER A 99 -19.11 -1.59 -1.99
N SER A 100 -20.11 -2.47 -1.93
CA SER A 100 -21.00 -2.77 -3.05
C SER A 100 -21.96 -1.62 -3.36
N ASN A 101 -22.24 -0.77 -2.37
CA ASN A 101 -23.25 0.28 -2.45
C ASN A 101 -22.66 1.68 -2.16
N GLY A 102 -21.36 1.87 -2.35
CA GLY A 102 -20.75 3.17 -2.05
C GLY A 102 -19.25 3.27 -2.34
N PRO A 103 -18.67 4.44 -2.07
CA PRO A 103 -17.25 4.69 -2.33
C PRO A 103 -16.32 4.04 -1.31
N GLY A 104 -16.82 3.57 -0.16
CA GLY A 104 -16.01 3.02 0.93
C GLY A 104 -14.99 1.95 0.50
N ARG A 105 -13.73 2.08 0.93
CA ARG A 105 -12.64 1.13 0.64
C ARG A 105 -11.82 0.81 1.89
N LEU A 106 -11.34 -0.43 1.97
CA LEU A 106 -10.29 -0.91 2.86
C LEU A 106 -9.12 -1.43 2.02
N TRP A 107 -7.90 -1.17 2.45
CA TRP A 107 -6.68 -1.76 1.89
C TRP A 107 -5.61 -2.00 2.96
N LEU A 108 -4.92 -3.14 2.89
CA LEU A 108 -3.78 -3.51 3.72
C LEU A 108 -2.64 -4.03 2.83
N ASP A 109 -1.40 -3.70 3.16
CA ASP A 109 -0.19 -4.27 2.54
C ASP A 109 1.00 -4.23 3.49
N GLY A 110 1.68 -5.37 3.60
CA GLY A 110 2.84 -5.51 4.46
C GLY A 110 3.26 -6.96 4.64
N ARG A 111 3.84 -7.24 5.81
CA ARG A 111 4.30 -8.56 6.23
C ARG A 111 3.81 -8.90 7.62
N VAL A 112 3.72 -10.19 7.89
CA VAL A 112 3.46 -10.73 9.23
C VAL A 112 4.81 -10.96 9.90
N THR A 113 5.02 -10.38 11.07
CA THR A 113 6.27 -10.54 11.82
C THR A 113 6.20 -11.71 12.79
N GLU A 114 5.00 -12.08 13.23
CA GLU A 114 4.78 -13.12 14.23
C GLU A 114 3.40 -13.74 14.14
N ILE A 115 3.31 -15.05 14.38
CA ILE A 115 2.05 -15.80 14.45
C ILE A 115 2.04 -16.67 15.70
N GLY A 116 1.06 -16.43 16.58
CA GLY A 116 0.74 -17.28 17.73
C GLY A 116 -0.60 -17.99 17.55
N ALA A 117 -1.01 -18.76 18.55
CA ALA A 117 -2.20 -19.62 18.48
C ALA A 117 -3.50 -18.84 18.20
N ASP A 118 -3.64 -17.66 18.80
CA ASP A 118 -4.83 -16.81 18.73
C ASP A 118 -4.53 -15.41 18.20
N TYR A 119 -3.35 -15.14 17.65
CA TYR A 119 -2.99 -13.83 17.10
C TYR A 119 -1.96 -13.89 15.98
N PHE A 120 -1.83 -12.78 15.26
CA PHE A 120 -0.64 -12.45 14.51
C PHE A 120 -0.31 -10.96 14.63
N VAL A 121 0.94 -10.61 14.36
CA VAL A 121 1.41 -9.21 14.31
C VAL A 121 1.73 -8.86 12.86
N PHE A 122 1.15 -7.78 12.39
CA PHE A 122 1.31 -7.26 11.04
C PHE A 122 2.11 -5.97 11.06
N SER A 123 3.12 -5.90 10.18
CA SER A 123 3.95 -4.75 9.92
C SER A 123 3.66 -4.28 8.49
N GLY A 124 3.04 -3.11 8.36
CA GLY A 124 2.56 -2.62 7.09
C GLY A 124 1.62 -1.44 7.20
N THR A 125 1.03 -1.10 6.06
CA THR A 125 0.11 0.01 5.91
C THR A 125 -1.32 -0.49 5.96
N ILE A 126 -2.18 0.21 6.70
CA ILE A 126 -3.63 0.06 6.65
C ILE A 126 -4.22 1.38 6.15
N ARG A 127 -5.12 1.30 5.17
CA ARG A 127 -5.84 2.46 4.61
C ARG A 127 -7.33 2.21 4.53
N ILE A 128 -8.12 3.18 4.99
CA ILE A 128 -9.58 3.22 4.90
C ILE A 128 -9.96 4.54 4.25
N THR A 129 -10.85 4.50 3.25
CA THR A 129 -11.41 5.72 2.65
C THR A 129 -12.92 5.66 2.54
N ASP A 130 -13.55 6.84 2.60
CA ASP A 130 -14.95 7.08 2.27
C ASP A 130 -15.97 6.23 3.05
N THR A 131 -15.60 5.83 4.28
CA THR A 131 -16.47 5.04 5.16
C THR A 131 -16.04 5.16 6.63
N PRO A 132 -16.95 5.37 7.59
CA PRO A 132 -18.41 5.47 7.39
C PRO A 132 -18.83 6.77 6.69
N ASP A 133 -18.04 7.84 6.84
CA ASP A 133 -18.33 9.13 6.23
C ASP A 133 -17.66 9.28 4.86
N ALA A 134 -18.39 9.82 3.89
CA ALA A 134 -17.85 10.14 2.57
C ALA A 134 -16.71 11.17 2.69
N GLY A 135 -15.60 10.94 1.99
CA GLY A 135 -14.40 11.78 2.09
C GLY A 135 -13.48 11.47 3.27
N ARG A 136 -13.85 10.56 4.19
CA ARG A 136 -12.95 10.08 5.25
C ARG A 136 -11.67 9.50 4.63
N ARG A 137 -10.51 9.82 5.20
CA ARG A 137 -9.21 9.27 4.80
C ARG A 137 -8.43 8.92 6.04
N CYS A 138 -8.21 7.64 6.23
CA CYS A 138 -7.51 7.12 7.37
C CYS A 138 -6.40 6.18 6.91
N GLU A 139 -5.15 6.49 7.21
CA GLU A 139 -3.99 5.75 6.73
C GLU A 139 -2.84 5.80 7.75
N ALA A 140 -2.24 4.65 8.04
CA ALA A 140 -1.04 4.58 8.86
C ALA A 140 -0.18 3.35 8.51
N THR A 141 1.14 3.53 8.59
CA THR A 141 2.13 2.45 8.48
C THR A 141 2.75 2.20 9.85
N ARG A 142 2.67 0.97 10.34
CA ARG A 142 3.20 0.57 11.66
C ARG A 142 3.79 -0.82 11.61
N GLU A 143 4.51 -1.21 12.66
CA GLU A 143 5.14 -2.53 12.77
C GLU A 143 4.42 -3.50 13.72
N ASP A 144 3.38 -3.02 14.42
CA ASP A 144 2.79 -3.65 15.59
C ASP A 144 1.26 -3.84 15.51
N TRP A 145 0.69 -3.89 14.31
CA TRP A 145 -0.74 -4.14 14.16
C TRP A 145 -1.09 -5.54 14.66
N ARG A 146 -1.71 -5.62 15.84
CA ARG A 146 -2.08 -6.90 16.44
C ARG A 146 -3.50 -7.31 16.01
N PHE A 147 -3.59 -8.43 15.32
CA PHE A 147 -4.85 -9.11 15.02
C PHE A 147 -5.00 -10.31 15.96
N ALA A 148 -6.13 -10.43 16.66
CA ALA A 148 -6.34 -11.51 17.63
C ALA A 148 -7.76 -12.07 17.61
N VAL A 149 -7.89 -13.34 17.97
CA VAL A 149 -9.15 -14.03 18.22
C VAL A 149 -9.58 -13.76 19.65
N THR A 150 -10.86 -13.46 19.83
CA THR A 150 -11.50 -13.42 21.15
C THR A 150 -12.76 -14.26 21.07
N GLN A 151 -13.16 -14.88 22.18
CA GLN A 151 -14.45 -15.59 22.30
C GLN A 151 -14.67 -16.65 21.19
N ASN A 152 -13.62 -17.38 20.79
CA ASN A 152 -13.67 -18.43 19.76
C ASN A 152 -14.26 -17.98 18.40
N ARG A 153 -14.13 -16.69 18.06
CA ARG A 153 -14.59 -16.16 16.76
C ARG A 153 -13.81 -16.80 15.59
N PRO A 154 -14.45 -16.98 14.42
CA PRO A 154 -13.82 -17.59 13.24
C PRO A 154 -12.90 -16.64 12.46
N TYR A 155 -12.39 -15.59 13.10
CA TYR A 155 -11.58 -14.55 12.49
C TYR A 155 -10.65 -13.92 13.53
N TRP A 156 -9.54 -13.35 13.06
CA TRP A 156 -8.71 -12.45 13.86
C TRP A 156 -9.17 -11.01 13.63
N ARG A 157 -9.40 -10.26 14.71
CA ARG A 157 -9.80 -8.85 14.68
C ARG A 157 -8.63 -7.96 15.05
N LEU A 158 -8.44 -6.86 14.32
CA LEU A 158 -7.51 -5.79 14.73
C LEU A 158 -7.84 -5.31 16.16
N ARG A 159 -6.83 -5.28 17.03
CA ARG A 159 -6.97 -4.94 18.44
C ARG A 159 -6.57 -3.51 18.78
N THR A 160 -5.88 -2.83 17.88
CA THR A 160 -5.59 -1.41 18.01
C THR A 160 -6.84 -0.63 17.62
N PHE A 161 -7.69 -0.34 18.60
CA PHE A 161 -8.86 0.51 18.41
C PHE A 161 -8.43 1.96 18.24
N GLU A 162 -9.23 2.75 17.53
CA GLU A 162 -9.11 4.23 17.46
C GLU A 162 -7.69 4.72 17.12
N TRP A 163 -7.14 4.24 16.02
CA TRP A 163 -5.75 4.49 15.64
C TRP A 163 -5.55 5.69 14.73
N CYS A 164 -6.62 6.41 14.37
CA CYS A 164 -6.63 7.32 13.23
C CYS A 164 -7.43 8.61 13.46
N ASP A 165 -8.71 8.48 13.78
CA ASP A 165 -9.66 9.59 13.86
C ASP A 165 -10.77 9.29 14.89
N GLU A 166 -10.40 8.68 16.02
CA GLU A 166 -11.29 8.35 17.15
C GLU A 166 -12.42 7.34 16.83
N LEU A 167 -12.52 6.88 15.58
CA LEU A 167 -13.41 5.79 15.21
C LEU A 167 -12.78 4.43 15.49
N THR A 168 -13.59 3.53 16.04
CA THR A 168 -13.22 2.13 16.18
C THR A 168 -13.43 1.40 14.86
N ASP A 169 -12.35 1.07 14.16
CA ASP A 169 -12.39 0.27 12.93
C ASP A 169 -12.16 -1.22 13.22
N TYR A 170 -13.23 -2.01 13.16
CA TYR A 170 -13.09 -3.47 13.22
C TYR A 170 -12.73 -4.03 11.85
N ILE A 171 -11.46 -4.38 11.70
CA ILE A 171 -10.94 -5.13 10.56
C ILE A 171 -10.77 -6.60 10.97
N ASP A 172 -11.47 -7.50 10.29
CA ASP A 172 -11.47 -8.93 10.55
C ASP A 172 -10.84 -9.69 9.37
N ILE A 173 -9.84 -10.53 9.65
CA ILE A 173 -9.29 -11.51 8.71
C ILE A 173 -9.84 -12.88 9.06
N TYR A 174 -10.57 -13.50 8.13
CA TYR A 174 -11.29 -14.75 8.39
C TYR A 174 -10.40 -15.97 8.21
N LYS A 175 -10.52 -16.91 9.14
CA LYS A 175 -9.92 -18.25 9.01
C LYS A 175 -10.58 -19.01 7.85
N PRO A 176 -9.93 -20.02 7.26
CA PRO A 176 -10.62 -20.94 6.36
C PRO A 176 -11.86 -21.54 7.04
N ALA A 177 -12.88 -21.85 6.26
CA ALA A 177 -13.99 -22.65 6.77
C ALA A 177 -13.46 -23.99 7.29
N ALA A 178 -14.00 -24.48 8.41
CA ALA A 178 -13.62 -25.78 8.92
C ALA A 178 -14.21 -26.87 7.98
N GLY A 179 -13.35 -27.67 7.33
CA GLY A 179 -13.78 -28.91 6.67
C GLY A 179 -13.49 -29.12 5.18
N HIS A 180 -12.36 -28.64 4.64
CA HIS A 180 -11.86 -29.10 3.33
C HIS A 180 -10.40 -29.51 3.42
#